data_AF-A0A6B3IWF7-F1
#
_entry.id   AF-A0A6B3IWF7-F1
#
_cell.length_a   1.000
_cell.length_b   1.000
_cell.length_c   1.000
_cell.angle_alpha   90.00
_cell.angle_beta   90.00
_cell.angle_gamma   90.00
#
_symmetry.space_group_name_H-M   'P 1'
#
loop_
_entity.id
_entity.type
_entity.pdbx_description
1 polymer ?
#
loop_
_entity_poly.entity_id
_entity_poly.type
_entity_poly.pdbx_seq_one_letter_code
_entity_poly.pdbx_strand_id
1 'polypeptide(L)'
;MLVATGNDVRVMSIKLADRLHNMRTLTVMRPEKQARIAKVTRDVLIPLAERLGVQALKTELEDLVFAILDPEEYADTRALIASTTGDEDPLGAIADRVRATLREAGISAEVLIRPRHFVSVHRVRRKRGELRPTDFGRLL
;
A
#
# COMPACT_ATOMS: atom_id res chain seq x y z
N MET A 1 7.22 -17.96 -20.50
CA MET A 1 6.92 -16.70 -21.23
C MET A 1 7.41 -15.43 -20.54
N LEU A 2 7.81 -15.44 -19.26
CA LEU A 2 8.43 -14.27 -18.58
C LEU A 2 9.93 -14.11 -18.86
N VAL A 3 10.58 -15.12 -19.44
CA VAL A 3 12.04 -15.16 -19.65
C VAL A 3 12.46 -14.52 -20.98
N ALA A 4 11.52 -14.22 -21.89
CA ALA A 4 11.82 -13.74 -23.24
C ALA A 4 11.78 -12.20 -23.42
N THR A 5 11.33 -11.43 -22.43
CA THR A 5 11.24 -9.95 -22.48
C THR A 5 12.22 -9.24 -21.55
N GLY A 6 13.39 -9.84 -21.30
CA GLY A 6 14.33 -9.42 -20.27
C GLY A 6 15.08 -8.10 -20.48
N ASN A 7 14.95 -7.41 -21.62
CA ASN A 7 15.82 -6.27 -21.93
C ASN A 7 15.19 -4.87 -21.79
N ASP A 8 13.86 -4.74 -21.66
CA ASP A 8 13.24 -3.41 -21.56
C ASP A 8 12.24 -3.29 -20.41
N VAL A 9 12.64 -2.56 -19.37
CA VAL A 9 11.85 -2.28 -18.17
C VAL A 9 10.55 -1.53 -18.48
N ARG A 10 10.47 -0.81 -19.61
CA ARG A 10 9.27 -0.07 -20.01
C ARG A 10 8.12 -1.00 -20.37
N VAL A 11 8.42 -2.15 -21.00
CA VAL A 11 7.40 -3.15 -21.34
C VAL A 11 6.75 -3.70 -20.06
N MET A 12 7.55 -3.96 -19.03
CA MET A 12 7.04 -4.40 -17.73
C MET A 12 6.26 -3.31 -17.02
N SER A 13 6.70 -2.06 -17.11
CA SER A 13 6.00 -0.90 -16.54
C SER A 13 4.61 -0.72 -17.15
N ILE A 14 4.49 -0.79 -18.49
CA ILE A 14 3.21 -0.71 -19.20
C ILE A 14 2.29 -1.86 -18.76
N LYS A 15 2.82 -3.08 -18.63
CA LYS A 15 2.03 -4.25 -18.20
C LYS A 15 1.55 -4.14 -16.75
N LEU A 16 2.35 -3.56 -15.87
CA LEU A 16 1.93 -3.29 -14.48
C LEU A 16 0.83 -2.21 -14.44
N ALA A 17 0.96 -1.15 -15.23
CA ALA A 17 -0.06 -0.12 -15.34
C ALA A 17 -1.40 -0.67 -15.89
N ASP A 18 -1.34 -1.47 -16.94
CA ASP A 18 -2.52 -2.19 -17.47
C ASP A 18 -3.14 -3.11 -16.41
N ARG A 19 -2.31 -3.89 -15.68
CA ARG A 19 -2.83 -4.72 -14.59
C ARG A 19 -3.51 -3.89 -13.51
N LEU A 20 -2.92 -2.77 -13.11
CA LEU A 20 -3.48 -1.90 -12.10
C LEU A 20 -4.85 -1.36 -12.53
N HIS A 21 -4.97 -0.89 -13.77
CA HIS A 21 -6.25 -0.49 -14.32
C HIS A 21 -7.28 -1.63 -14.29
N ASN A 22 -6.89 -2.83 -14.72
CA ASN A 22 -7.74 -4.02 -14.68
C ASN A 22 -8.19 -4.41 -13.26
N MET A 23 -7.33 -4.21 -12.24
CA MET A 23 -7.68 -4.48 -10.85
C MET A 23 -8.66 -3.44 -10.30
N ARG A 24 -8.51 -2.16 -10.69
CA ARG A 24 -9.43 -1.07 -10.28
C ARG A 24 -10.85 -1.26 -10.83
N THR A 25 -11.00 -1.92 -11.98
CA THR A 25 -12.29 -2.14 -12.65
C THR A 25 -12.79 -3.59 -12.53
N LEU A 26 -12.18 -4.41 -11.68
CA LEU A 26 -12.41 -5.86 -11.65
C LEU A 26 -13.82 -6.26 -11.19
N THR A 27 -14.53 -5.37 -10.50
CA THR A 27 -15.84 -5.61 -9.87
C THR A 27 -16.94 -6.02 -10.84
N VAL A 28 -16.85 -5.65 -12.12
CA VAL A 28 -17.82 -6.02 -13.16
C VAL A 28 -17.74 -7.50 -13.58
N MET A 29 -16.68 -8.21 -13.18
CA MET A 29 -16.46 -9.62 -13.53
C MET A 29 -17.15 -10.56 -12.54
N ARG A 30 -17.41 -11.80 -12.95
CA ARG A 30 -17.91 -12.85 -12.03
C ARG A 30 -16.91 -13.12 -10.90
N PRO A 31 -17.35 -13.43 -9.66
CA PRO A 31 -16.47 -13.60 -8.50
C PRO A 31 -15.29 -14.56 -8.71
N GLU A 32 -15.53 -15.70 -9.36
CA GLU A 32 -14.47 -16.67 -9.68
C GLU A 32 -13.36 -16.08 -10.54
N LYS A 33 -13.74 -15.24 -11.52
CA LYS A 33 -12.79 -14.56 -12.41
C LYS A 33 -12.04 -13.47 -11.66
N GLN A 34 -12.71 -12.75 -10.75
CA GLN A 34 -12.05 -11.78 -9.88
C GLN A 34 -10.98 -12.45 -9.02
N ALA A 35 -11.33 -13.52 -8.32
CA ALA A 35 -10.41 -14.26 -7.46
C ALA A 35 -9.22 -14.84 -8.25
N ARG A 36 -9.46 -15.41 -9.44
CA ARG A 36 -8.38 -15.92 -10.30
C ARG A 36 -7.42 -14.81 -10.72
N ILE A 37 -7.93 -13.65 -11.13
CA ILE A 37 -7.10 -12.52 -11.54
C ILE A 37 -6.32 -11.97 -10.34
N ALA A 38 -6.97 -11.79 -9.19
CA ALA A 38 -6.33 -11.32 -7.97
C ALA A 38 -5.21 -12.26 -7.49
N LYS A 39 -5.39 -13.58 -7.55
CA LYS A 39 -4.33 -14.57 -7.25
C LYS A 39 -3.12 -14.40 -8.17
N VAL A 40 -3.32 -14.27 -9.48
CA VAL A 40 -2.21 -14.04 -10.43
C VAL A 40 -1.53 -12.71 -10.16
N THR A 41 -2.30 -11.65 -9.87
CA THR A 41 -1.75 -10.33 -9.50
C THR A 41 -0.85 -10.44 -8.27
N ARG A 42 -1.31 -11.14 -7.23
CA ARG A 42 -0.57 -11.40 -5.99
C ARG A 42 0.72 -12.17 -6.23
N ASP A 43 0.63 -13.27 -6.95
CA ASP A 43 1.72 -14.25 -7.00
C ASP A 43 2.77 -13.86 -8.07
N VAL A 44 2.42 -13.00 -9.03
CA VAL A 44 3.31 -12.64 -10.17
C VAL A 44 3.57 -11.14 -10.28
N LEU A 45 2.52 -10.30 -10.28
CA LEU A 45 2.66 -8.87 -10.64
C LEU A 45 3.14 -8.02 -9.46
N ILE A 46 2.70 -8.30 -8.24
CA ILE A 46 3.19 -7.63 -7.03
C ILE A 46 4.70 -7.86 -6.82
N PRO A 47 5.21 -9.12 -6.89
CA PRO A 47 6.66 -9.37 -6.83
C PRO A 47 7.43 -8.69 -7.97
N LEU A 48 6.84 -8.56 -9.16
CA LEU A 48 7.45 -7.83 -10.26
C LEU A 48 7.54 -6.33 -9.98
N ALA A 49 6.48 -5.71 -9.45
CA ALA A 49 6.50 -4.30 -9.05
C ALA A 49 7.54 -4.03 -7.96
N GLU A 50 7.69 -4.96 -7.00
CA GLU A 50 8.73 -4.91 -5.98
C GLU A 50 10.14 -4.97 -6.57
N ARG A 51 10.39 -5.92 -7.49
CA ARG A 51 11.70 -6.05 -8.17
C ARG A 51 12.07 -4.82 -9.01
N LEU A 52 11.08 -4.14 -9.58
CA LEU A 52 11.28 -2.89 -10.33
C LEU A 52 11.37 -1.65 -9.43
N GLY A 53 11.18 -1.80 -8.10
CA GLY A 53 11.23 -0.69 -7.15
C GLY A 53 10.03 0.24 -7.19
N VAL A 54 8.93 -0.14 -7.87
CA VAL A 54 7.77 0.74 -8.07
C VAL A 54 6.76 0.55 -6.94
N GLN A 55 7.09 1.11 -5.77
CA GLN A 55 6.32 0.93 -4.54
C GLN A 55 4.88 1.44 -4.63
N ALA A 56 4.62 2.52 -5.37
CA ALA A 56 3.28 3.06 -5.54
C ALA A 56 2.32 2.03 -6.18
N LEU A 57 2.73 1.39 -7.28
CA LEU A 57 1.94 0.35 -7.93
C LEU A 57 1.85 -0.91 -7.06
N LYS A 58 2.95 -1.32 -6.42
CA LYS A 58 2.95 -2.48 -5.52
C LYS A 58 1.89 -2.34 -4.43
N THR A 59 1.95 -1.24 -3.68
CA THR A 59 1.03 -0.97 -2.57
C THR A 59 -0.43 -0.97 -3.01
N GLU A 60 -0.74 -0.33 -4.12
CA GLU A 60 -2.12 -0.27 -4.61
C GLU A 60 -2.62 -1.62 -5.11
N LEU A 61 -1.79 -2.39 -5.82
CA LEU A 61 -2.13 -3.76 -6.22
C LEU A 61 -2.35 -4.65 -5.00
N GLU A 62 -1.54 -4.54 -3.95
CA GLU A 62 -1.69 -5.31 -2.72
C GLU A 62 -3.04 -5.04 -2.05
N ASP A 63 -3.45 -3.78 -1.93
CA ASP A 63 -4.73 -3.42 -1.32
C ASP A 63 -5.93 -3.86 -2.17
N LEU A 64 -5.85 -3.73 -3.51
CA LEU A 64 -6.91 -4.21 -4.42
C LEU A 64 -7.03 -5.74 -4.39
N VAL A 65 -5.91 -6.46 -4.30
CA VAL A 65 -5.91 -7.92 -4.13
C VAL A 65 -6.52 -8.30 -2.79
N PHE A 66 -6.14 -7.60 -1.72
CA PHE A 66 -6.63 -7.86 -0.37
C PHE A 66 -8.15 -7.68 -0.26
N ALA A 67 -8.69 -6.61 -0.86
CA ALA A 67 -10.13 -6.38 -0.92
C ALA A 67 -10.92 -7.49 -1.63
N ILE A 68 -10.28 -8.23 -2.55
CA ILE A 68 -10.93 -9.25 -3.37
C ILE A 68 -10.76 -10.66 -2.80
N LEU A 69 -9.56 -10.97 -2.29
CA LEU A 69 -9.25 -12.30 -1.77
C LEU A 69 -9.69 -12.48 -0.32
N ASP A 70 -9.66 -11.41 0.48
CA ASP A 70 -9.94 -11.44 1.92
C ASP A 70 -10.88 -10.27 2.30
N PRO A 71 -12.12 -10.21 1.75
CA PRO A 71 -12.99 -9.04 1.84
C PRO A 71 -13.41 -8.67 3.27
N GLU A 72 -13.60 -9.67 4.15
CA GLU A 72 -13.95 -9.45 5.56
C GLU A 72 -12.80 -8.76 6.31
N GLU A 73 -11.60 -9.31 6.20
CA GLU A 73 -10.38 -8.75 6.81
C GLU A 73 -10.04 -7.35 6.26
N TYR A 74 -10.32 -7.11 4.98
CA TYR A 74 -10.21 -5.79 4.36
C TYR A 74 -11.21 -4.81 4.96
N ALA A 75 -12.49 -5.20 5.07
CA ALA A 75 -13.53 -4.37 5.65
C ALA A 75 -13.23 -3.99 7.11
N ASP A 76 -12.77 -4.95 7.92
CA ASP A 76 -12.35 -4.74 9.29
C ASP A 76 -11.18 -3.76 9.39
N THR A 77 -10.17 -3.95 8.54
CA THR A 77 -9.01 -3.05 8.50
C THR A 77 -9.41 -1.65 8.07
N ARG A 78 -10.33 -1.52 7.12
CA ARG A 78 -10.85 -0.24 6.66
C ARG A 78 -11.64 0.48 7.75
N ALA A 79 -12.48 -0.23 8.49
CA ALA A 79 -13.22 0.32 9.63
C ALA A 79 -12.27 0.81 10.73
N LEU A 80 -11.23 0.01 11.05
CA LEU A 80 -10.22 0.36 12.05
C LEU A 80 -9.43 1.63 11.69
N ILE A 81 -9.04 1.77 10.41
CA ILE A 81 -8.37 2.99 9.94
C ILE A 81 -9.33 4.18 10.03
N ALA A 82 -10.58 4.01 9.59
CA ALA A 82 -11.57 5.08 9.60
C ALA A 82 -11.88 5.59 11.02
N SER A 83 -11.96 4.71 12.01
CA SER A 83 -12.20 5.08 13.41
C SER A 83 -11.05 5.88 14.03
N THR A 84 -9.82 5.74 13.50
CA THR A 84 -8.64 6.44 14.03
C THR A 84 -8.51 7.87 13.49
N THR A 85 -9.18 8.19 12.39
CA THR A 85 -9.07 9.51 11.72
C THR A 85 -9.61 10.69 12.53
N GLY A 86 -10.31 10.44 13.65
CA GLY A 86 -10.89 11.47 14.52
C GLY A 86 -10.09 11.77 15.79
N ASP A 87 -9.06 10.98 16.11
CA ASP A 87 -8.21 11.18 17.29
C ASP A 87 -7.06 12.16 16.99
N GLU A 88 -6.48 12.76 18.03
CA GLU A 88 -5.27 13.59 17.90
C GLU A 88 -4.17 12.80 17.19
N ASP A 89 -3.74 13.24 16.00
CA ASP A 89 -2.67 12.59 15.23
C ASP A 89 -1.33 12.75 15.97
N PRO A 90 -0.80 11.70 16.63
CA PRO A 90 0.46 11.81 17.35
C PRO A 90 1.64 12.08 16.38
N LEU A 91 1.48 11.73 15.10
CA LEU A 91 2.52 11.96 14.09
C LEU A 91 2.63 13.45 13.76
N GLY A 92 1.56 14.24 13.89
CA GLY A 92 1.59 15.70 13.73
C GLY A 92 2.57 16.36 14.69
N ALA A 93 2.40 16.12 15.99
CA ALA A 93 3.28 16.67 17.02
C ALA A 93 4.73 16.15 16.89
N ILE A 94 4.94 14.91 16.44
CA ILE A 94 6.28 14.39 16.16
C ILE A 94 6.87 15.08 14.92
N ALA A 95 6.11 15.24 13.85
CA ALA A 95 6.56 15.89 12.62
C ALA A 95 7.00 17.34 12.89
N ASP A 96 6.23 18.08 13.70
CA ASP A 96 6.57 19.47 14.04
C ASP A 96 7.85 19.59 14.85
N ARG A 97 8.09 18.67 15.79
CA ARG A 97 9.36 18.58 16.51
C ARG A 97 10.52 18.29 15.56
N VAL A 98 10.36 17.33 14.65
CA VAL A 98 11.40 17.01 13.65
C VAL A 98 11.68 18.21 12.74
N ARG A 99 10.64 18.92 12.27
CA ARG A 99 10.79 20.15 11.48
C ARG A 99 11.53 21.23 12.23
N ALA A 100 11.23 21.44 13.52
CA ALA A 100 11.94 22.42 14.35
C ALA A 100 13.43 22.09 14.47
N THR A 101 13.76 20.83 14.79
CA THR A 101 15.15 20.38 14.91
C THR A 101 15.92 20.51 13.59
N LEU A 102 15.29 20.20 12.44
CA LEU A 102 15.92 20.38 11.13
C LEU A 102 16.21 21.86 10.82
N ARG A 103 15.28 22.77 11.17
CA ARG A 103 15.49 24.21 11.02
C ARG A 103 16.60 24.73 11.91
N GLU A 104 16.65 24.30 13.17
CA GLU A 104 17.71 24.68 14.13
C GLU A 104 19.09 24.20 13.66
N ALA A 105 19.16 23.04 13.02
CA ALA A 105 20.37 22.50 12.40
C ALA A 105 20.73 23.15 11.05
N GLY A 106 19.89 24.07 10.53
CA GLY A 106 20.10 24.70 9.22
C GLY A 106 19.89 23.75 8.02
N ILE A 107 19.17 22.64 8.21
CA ILE A 107 18.92 21.64 7.17
C ILE A 107 17.59 21.96 6.46
N SER A 108 17.67 22.22 5.16
CA SER A 108 16.48 22.37 4.30
C SER A 108 15.93 20.99 3.93
N ALA A 109 14.82 20.59 4.55
CA ALA A 109 14.15 19.32 4.29
C ALA A 109 12.63 19.45 4.44
N GLU A 110 11.91 18.56 3.77
CA GLU A 110 10.47 18.40 3.90
C GLU A 110 10.18 17.22 4.84
N VAL A 111 9.23 17.38 5.76
CA VAL A 111 8.79 16.31 6.65
C VAL A 111 7.33 16.00 6.32
N LEU A 112 7.09 14.78 5.86
CA LEU A 112 5.78 14.32 5.40
C LEU A 112 5.25 13.21 6.29
N ILE A 113 3.95 13.26 6.61
CA ILE A 113 3.25 12.13 7.23
C ILE A 113 2.63 11.32 6.10
N ARG A 114 3.07 10.07 5.96
CA ARG A 114 2.54 9.14 4.97
C ARG A 114 1.67 8.08 5.66
N PRO A 115 0.38 7.98 5.32
CA PRO A 115 -0.47 6.92 5.86
C PRO A 115 0.04 5.55 5.40
N ARG A 116 -0.13 4.55 6.26
CA ARG A 116 0.07 3.16 5.89
C ARG A 116 -1.13 2.67 5.09
N HIS A 117 -0.85 1.83 4.13
CA HIS A 117 -1.87 1.18 3.31
C HIS A 117 -2.48 -0.03 4.03
N PHE A 118 -3.63 -0.53 3.56
CA PHE A 118 -4.46 -1.49 4.31
C PHE A 118 -3.70 -2.78 4.66
N VAL A 119 -3.02 -3.40 3.69
CA VAL A 119 -2.27 -4.65 3.94
C VAL A 119 -1.17 -4.48 4.99
N SER A 120 -0.51 -3.31 5.03
CA SER A 120 0.50 -3.00 6.05
C SER A 120 -0.12 -2.92 7.45
N VAL A 121 -1.25 -2.22 7.60
CA VAL A 121 -1.96 -2.10 8.89
C VAL A 121 -2.44 -3.47 9.35
N HIS A 122 -3.07 -4.24 8.45
CA HIS A 122 -3.52 -5.60 8.72
C HIS A 122 -2.37 -6.49 9.22
N ARG A 123 -1.21 -6.46 8.56
CA ARG A 123 -0.03 -7.26 8.96
C ARG A 123 0.49 -6.86 10.35
N VAL A 124 0.54 -5.57 10.66
CA VAL A 124 0.97 -5.11 11.99
C VAL A 124 -0.03 -5.55 13.06
N ARG A 125 -1.33 -5.40 12.79
CA ARG A 125 -2.42 -5.85 13.68
C ARG A 125 -2.31 -7.34 13.97
N ARG A 126 -2.14 -8.19 12.94
CA ARG A 126 -1.98 -9.64 13.15
C ARG A 126 -0.75 -9.99 13.99
N LYS A 127 0.33 -9.22 13.91
CA LYS A 127 1.57 -9.49 14.63
C LYS A 127 1.54 -9.00 16.09
N ARG A 128 0.89 -7.86 16.35
CA ARG A 128 0.94 -7.17 17.66
C ARG A 128 -0.38 -7.23 18.44
N GLY A 129 -1.49 -7.54 17.78
CA GLY A 129 -2.83 -7.41 18.34
C GLY A 129 -3.28 -5.95 18.35
N GLU A 130 -3.02 -5.26 19.45
CA GLU A 130 -3.44 -3.88 19.67
C GLU A 130 -2.52 -2.89 18.94
N LEU A 131 -3.13 -1.96 18.19
CA LEU A 131 -2.42 -0.95 17.41
C LEU A 131 -2.34 0.36 18.19
N ARG A 132 -1.21 1.05 18.06
CA ARG A 132 -1.02 2.41 18.56
C ARG A 132 -1.42 3.41 17.49
N PRO A 133 -1.80 4.65 17.85
CA PRO A 133 -2.15 5.65 16.84
C PRO A 133 -0.98 5.97 15.87
N THR A 134 0.28 5.76 16.30
CA THR A 134 1.46 5.87 15.43
C THR A 134 1.61 4.73 14.41
N ASP A 135 0.92 3.60 14.58
CA ASP A 135 1.02 2.46 13.65
C ASP A 135 0.29 2.71 12.34
N PHE A 136 -0.56 3.74 12.24
CA PHE A 136 -1.35 4.05 11.04
C PHE A 136 -0.61 4.92 10.02
N GLY A 137 0.57 5.45 10.37
CA GLY A 137 1.37 6.27 9.48
C GLY A 137 2.88 6.09 9.71
N ARG A 138 3.66 6.88 8.98
CA ARG A 138 5.10 7.04 9.19
C ARG A 138 5.54 8.42 8.71
N LEU A 139 6.62 8.91 9.29
CA LEU A 139 7.29 10.12 8.80
C LEU A 139 8.22 9.76 7.63
N LEU A 140 8.30 10.66 6.66
CA LEU A 140 9.27 10.71 5.57
C LEU A 140 10.01 12.04 5.62
#